data_AF-A0A744WQX9-F1
#
_entry.id   AF-A0A744WQX9-F1
#
_cell.length_a   1.000
_cell.length_b   1.000
_cell.length_c   1.000
_cell.angle_alpha   90.00
_cell.angle_beta   90.00
_cell.angle_gamma   90.00
#
_symmetry.space_group_name_H-M   'P 1'
#
loop_
_entity.id
_entity.type
_entity.pdbx_description
1 polymer ?
#
loop_
_entity_poly.entity_id
_entity_poly.type
_entity_poly.pdbx_seq_one_letter_code
_entity_poly.pdbx_strand_id
1 'polypeptide(L)' 'AVIRGELGSTYRQMEREGIVENFDLFQQHLIVERNANNSNRLDVLFPPDYVNQLRVFAVLNQFRLQYSEEAA' A
#
# COMPACT_ATOMS: atom_id res chain seq x y z
N ALA A 1 12.71 6.22 3.84
CA ALA A 1 13.08 5.00 4.59
C ALA A 1 11.91 4.48 5.42
N VAL A 2 11.36 5.26 6.37
CA VAL A 2 10.29 4.82 7.28
C VAL A 2 9.06 4.26 6.54
N ILE A 3 8.50 5.01 5.58
CA ILE A 3 7.27 4.58 4.86
C ILE A 3 7.45 3.25 4.12
N ARG A 4 8.58 3.07 3.42
CA ARG A 4 8.90 1.79 2.75
C ARG A 4 9.03 0.64 3.76
N GLY A 5 9.62 0.91 4.93
CA GLY A 5 9.72 -0.06 6.03
C GLY A 5 8.36 -0.47 6.57
N GLU A 6 7.48 0.50 6.84
CA GLU A 6 6.11 0.26 7.32
C GLU A 6 5.29 -0.56 6.32
N LEU A 7 5.30 -0.18 5.02
CA LEU A 7 4.63 -0.95 3.97
C LEU A 7 5.15 -2.39 3.88
N GLY A 8 6.46 -2.58 4.07
CA GLY A 8 7.05 -3.91 4.15
C GLY A 8 6.57 -4.70 5.39
N SER A 9 6.51 -4.05 6.55
CA SER A 9 6.02 -4.66 7.79
C SER A 9 4.56 -5.11 7.66
N THR A 10 3.70 -4.27 7.09
CA THR A 10 2.31 -4.61 6.79
C THR A 10 2.21 -5.77 5.81
N TYR A 11 3.01 -5.78 4.74
CA TYR A 11 3.00 -6.91 3.80
C TYR A 11 3.40 -8.24 4.47
N ARG A 12 4.39 -8.21 5.36
CA ARG A 12 4.78 -9.36 6.21
C ARG A 12 3.65 -9.85 7.09
N GLN A 13 2.83 -8.94 7.62
CA GLN A 13 1.64 -9.32 8.37
C GLN A 13 0.61 -9.99 7.45
N MET A 14 0.32 -9.40 6.30
CA MET A 14 -0.62 -9.95 5.31
C MET A 14 -0.18 -11.33 4.81
N GLU A 15 1.14 -11.57 4.67
CA GLU A 15 1.71 -12.86 4.29
C GLU A 15 1.42 -13.93 5.35
N ARG A 16 1.58 -13.59 6.64
CA ARG A 16 1.25 -14.50 7.75
C ARG A 16 -0.25 -14.78 7.86
N GLU A 17 -1.08 -13.82 7.47
CA GLU A 17 -2.54 -13.97 7.40
C GLU A 17 -2.99 -14.75 6.15
N GLY A 18 -2.07 -15.10 5.25
CA GLY A 18 -2.36 -15.86 4.04
C GLY A 18 -3.10 -15.03 2.97
N ILE A 19 -2.93 -13.71 2.96
CA ILE A 19 -3.55 -12.81 1.98
C ILE A 19 -2.63 -12.59 0.77
N VAL A 20 -1.31 -12.53 1.02
CA VAL A 20 -0.26 -12.33 0.02
C VAL A 20 0.84 -13.36 0.19
N GLU A 21 1.71 -13.47 -0.81
CA GLU A 21 2.87 -14.35 -0.82
C GLU A 21 4.14 -13.61 -1.29
N ASN A 22 5.29 -14.26 -1.18
CA ASN A 22 6.57 -13.82 -1.74
C ASN A 22 7.06 -12.43 -1.28
N PHE A 23 7.13 -12.19 0.03
CA PHE A 23 7.60 -10.90 0.60
C PHE A 23 8.94 -10.40 0.03
N ASP A 24 9.92 -11.28 -0.16
CA ASP A 24 11.24 -10.88 -0.65
C ASP A 24 11.20 -10.35 -2.08
N LEU A 25 10.27 -10.86 -2.91
CA LEU A 25 10.05 -10.37 -4.27
C LEU A 25 9.27 -9.05 -4.24
N PHE A 26 8.23 -8.96 -3.39
CA PHE A 26 7.51 -7.72 -3.15
C PHE A 26 8.45 -6.58 -2.72
N GLN A 27 9.38 -6.83 -1.81
CA GLN A 27 10.38 -5.85 -1.36
C GLN A 27 11.23 -5.28 -2.50
N GLN A 28 11.56 -6.10 -3.51
CA GLN A 28 12.36 -5.67 -4.66
C GLN A 28 11.55 -4.76 -5.61
N HIS A 29 10.26 -5.06 -5.79
CA HIS A 29 9.38 -4.34 -6.70
C HIS A 29 8.61 -3.17 -6.06
N LEU A 30 8.59 -3.06 -4.73
CA LEU A 30 8.00 -1.93 -4.03
C LEU A 30 8.78 -0.65 -4.35
N ILE A 31 8.10 0.34 -4.92
CA ILE A 31 8.64 1.68 -5.17
C ILE A 31 7.91 2.67 -4.27
N VAL A 32 8.69 3.46 -3.54
CA VAL A 32 8.18 4.55 -2.69
C VAL A 32 9.09 5.75 -2.92
N GLU A 33 8.57 6.79 -3.55
CA GLU A 33 9.35 7.97 -3.91
C GLU A 33 8.56 9.26 -3.66
N ARG A 34 9.27 10.33 -3.29
CA ARG A 34 8.67 11.65 -3.21
C ARG A 34 8.57 12.23 -4.61
N ASN A 35 7.40 12.76 -4.97
CA ASN A 35 7.19 13.29 -6.30
C ASN A 35 8.18 14.43 -6.61
N ALA A 36 8.80 14.39 -7.79
CA ALA A 36 9.84 15.35 -8.17
C ALA A 36 9.32 16.79 -8.29
N ASN A 37 8.04 16.96 -8.67
CA ASN A 37 7.44 18.27 -8.94
C ASN A 37 6.49 18.74 -7.83
N ASN A 38 6.14 17.85 -6.89
CA ASN A 38 5.27 18.16 -5.77
C ASN A 38 5.82 17.57 -4.47
N SER A 39 6.47 18.43 -3.69
CA SER A 39 7.00 18.13 -2.37
C SER A 39 5.99 17.56 -1.37
N ASN A 40 4.69 17.81 -1.56
CA ASN A 40 3.62 17.33 -0.68
C ASN A 40 2.97 16.03 -1.18
N ARG A 41 3.53 15.40 -2.22
CA ARG A 41 3.04 14.15 -2.79
C ARG A 41 4.08 13.05 -2.68
N LEU A 42 3.62 11.89 -2.21
CA LEU A 42 4.37 10.65 -2.21
C LEU A 42 3.73 9.70 -3.21
N ASP A 43 4.54 9.15 -4.11
CA ASP A 43 4.11 8.16 -5.09
C ASP A 43 4.54 6.76 -4.61
N VAL A 44 3.61 5.82 -4.68
CA VAL A 44 3.81 4.42 -4.25
C VAL A 44 3.32 3.49 -5.34
N LEU A 45 4.22 2.68 -5.89
CA LEU A 45 3.85 1.49 -6.64
C LEU A 45 3.87 0.30 -5.69
N PHE A 46 2.70 -0.23 -5.40
CA PHE A 46 2.49 -1.36 -4.51
C PHE A 46 2.04 -2.56 -5.36
N PRO A 47 2.95 -3.50 -5.70
CA PRO A 47 2.63 -4.66 -6.53
C PRO A 47 2.47 -5.92 -5.67
N PRO A 48 1.28 -6.15 -5.06
CA PRO A 48 1.08 -7.30 -4.21
C PRO A 48 1.00 -8.59 -5.04
N ASP A 49 1.59 -9.64 -4.48
CA ASP A 49 1.42 -11.00 -4.97
C ASP A 49 0.36 -11.67 -4.10
N TYR A 50 -0.89 -11.65 -4.56
CA TYR A 50 -2.01 -12.22 -3.81
C TYR A 50 -2.02 -13.73 -3.91
N VAL A 51 -2.34 -14.41 -2.80
CA VAL A 51 -2.44 -15.86 -2.81
C VAL A 51 -3.47 -16.35 -3.85
N ASN A 52 -3.17 -17.51 -4.43
CA ASN A 52 -3.93 -18.13 -5.52
C ASN A 52 -5.39 -18.50 -5.15
N GLN A 53 -6.28 -17.51 -5.15
CA GLN A 53 -7.75 -17.55 -5.34
C GLN A 53 -8.32 -16.12 -5.50
N LEU A 54 -7.58 -15.05 -5.17
CA LEU A 54 -8.05 -13.66 -5.31
C LEU A 54 -7.82 -13.12 -6.74
N ARG A 55 -8.59 -13.62 -7.71
CA ARG A 55 -8.42 -13.23 -9.13
C ARG A 55 -9.04 -11.88 -9.51
N VAL A 56 -10.01 -11.40 -8.73
CA VAL A 56 -10.70 -10.13 -8.98
C VAL A 56 -10.87 -9.40 -7.66
N PHE A 57 -10.26 -8.23 -7.56
CA PHE A 57 -10.41 -7.31 -6.44
C PHE A 57 -10.91 -5.96 -6.98
N ALA A 58 -12.22 -5.74 -6.89
CA ALA A 58 -12.86 -4.49 -7.32
C ALA A 58 -13.02 -3.56 -6.10
N VAL A 59 -12.20 -2.52 -6.03
CA VAL A 59 -12.25 -1.51 -4.97
C VAL A 59 -12.50 -0.12 -5.54
N LEU A 60 -13.42 0.61 -4.90
CA LEU A 60 -13.59 2.04 -5.06
C LEU A 60 -12.81 2.75 -3.94
N ASN A 61 -11.59 3.19 -4.23
CA ASN A 61 -10.79 3.96 -3.28
C ASN A 61 -11.09 5.46 -3.42
N GLN A 62 -11.82 6.01 -2.45
CA GLN A 62 -12.08 7.45 -2.34
C GLN A 62 -11.52 7.98 -1.02
N PHE A 63 -10.62 8.96 -1.10
CA PHE A 63 -10.10 9.65 0.07
C PHE A 63 -10.76 11.04 0.24
N ARG A 64 -10.76 11.55 1.47
CA ARG A 64 -11.16 12.92 1.83
C ARG A 64 -10.03 13.51 2.67
N LEU A 65 -9.78 14.81 2.49
CA LEU A 65 -8.69 15.51 3.17
C LEU A 65 -8.92 15.59 4.68
N GLN A 66 -10.20 15.75 5.08
CA GLN A 66 -10.69 15.72 6.45
C GLN A 66 -12.20 15.46 6.36
N TYR A 67 -12.76 14.62 7.24
CA TYR A 67 -14.21 14.65 7.46
C TYR A 67 -14.53 15.95 8.22
N SER A 68 -15.63 16.62 7.89
CA SER A 68 -16.11 17.74 8.70
C SER A 68 -16.58 17.20 10.06
N GLU A 69 -15.66 17.01 11.00
CA GLU A 69 -16.01 16.96 12.42
C GLU A 69 -16.45 18.36 12.83
N GLU A 70 -17.71 18.72 12.53
CA GLU A 70 -18.55 19.75 13.17
C GLU A 70 -19.76 20.04 12.28
N ALA A 71 -20.70 19.09 12.26
CA ALA A 71 -22.10 19.39 12.03
C ALA A 71 -22.90 18.68 13.13
N ALA A 72 -22.65 19.10 14.37
CA ALA A 72 -23.50 18.85 15.53
C ALA A 72 -23.98 20.20 16.05
#